data_AF-A0A957GPI8-F1
#
_entry.id   AF-A0A957GPI8-F1
#
_cell.length_a   1.000
_cell.length_b   1.000
_cell.length_c   1.000
_cell.angle_alpha   90.00
_cell.angle_beta   90.00
_cell.angle_gamma   90.00
#
_symmetry.space_group_name_H-M   'P 1'
#
loop_
_entity.id
_entity.type
_entity.pdbx_description
1 polymer ?
#
loop_
_entity_poly.entity_id
_entity_poly.type
_entity_poly.pdbx_seq_one_letter_code
_entity_poly.pdbx_strand_id
1 'polypeptide(L)'
;SPTVLPREVIRSTTAEKEHQIAQIEALHDCWREEGEMLLRGVAETAVCNGNIFTALMEASKRCSLGQITEAMYAVGGQYRRD
;
A
#
# COMPACT_ATOMS: atom_id res chain seq x y z
N SER A 1 36.19 0.01 -13.19
CA SER A 1 36.00 0.84 -11.98
C SER A 1 35.92 -0.10 -10.79
N PRO A 2 36.77 0.03 -9.75
CA PRO A 2 36.69 -0.85 -8.59
C PRO A 2 35.55 -0.37 -7.68
N THR A 3 34.50 -1.17 -7.57
CA THR A 3 33.39 -0.91 -6.64
C THR A 3 33.93 -1.00 -5.22
N VAL A 4 33.94 0.11 -4.48
CA VAL A 4 34.32 0.12 -3.06
C VAL A 4 33.21 -0.60 -2.31
N LEU A 5 33.51 -1.79 -1.78
CA LEU A 5 32.58 -2.51 -0.92
C LEU A 5 32.43 -1.73 0.39
N PRO A 6 31.20 -1.33 0.77
CA PRO A 6 30.99 -0.60 2.00
C PRO A 6 31.40 -1.47 3.20
N ARG A 7 32.10 -0.84 4.15
CA ARG A 7 32.71 -1.49 5.31
C ARG A 7 31.67 -2.07 6.28
N GLU A 8 30.44 -1.56 6.23
CA GLU A 8 29.29 -2.05 6.98
C GLU A 8 28.05 -1.99 6.09
N VAL A 9 27.16 -2.97 6.23
CA VAL A 9 25.90 -3.03 5.51
C VAL A 9 24.78 -2.89 6.52
N ILE A 10 24.09 -1.75 6.51
CA ILE A 10 22.91 -1.52 7.34
C ILE A 10 21.73 -2.25 6.67
N ARG A 11 21.10 -3.16 7.42
CA ARG A 11 19.93 -3.94 7.00
C ARG A 11 18.90 -3.92 8.11
N SER A 12 17.63 -4.13 7.76
CA SER A 12 16.61 -4.37 8.76
C SER A 12 16.87 -5.68 9.51
N THR A 13 16.72 -5.60 10.82
CA THR A 13 16.71 -6.74 11.73
C THR A 13 15.44 -7.57 11.55
N THR A 14 15.44 -8.81 12.04
CA THR A 14 14.24 -9.65 12.05
C THR A 14 13.13 -9.03 12.88
N ALA A 15 13.46 -8.46 14.05
CA ALA A 15 12.49 -7.83 14.94
C ALA A 15 11.77 -6.65 14.28
N GLU A 16 12.46 -5.82 13.50
CA GLU A 16 11.83 -4.72 12.75
C GLU A 16 10.84 -5.24 11.69
N LYS A 17 11.16 -6.36 11.03
CA LYS A 17 10.26 -6.98 10.04
C LYS A 17 9.01 -7.55 10.70
N GLU A 18 9.17 -8.30 11.79
CA GLU A 18 8.06 -8.87 12.55
C GLU A 18 7.16 -7.77 13.12
N HIS A 19 7.75 -6.69 13.62
CA HIS A 19 7.00 -5.52 14.08
C HIS A 19 6.16 -4.91 12.96
N GLN A 20 6.73 -4.74 11.77
CA GLN A 20 6.02 -4.19 10.62
C GLN A 20 4.83 -5.07 10.19
N ILE A 21 4.98 -6.40 10.25
CA ILE A 21 3.90 -7.35 9.96
C ILE A 21 2.77 -7.19 10.99
N ALA A 22 3.11 -7.20 12.28
CA ALA A 22 2.13 -7.05 13.35
C ALA A 22 1.37 -5.71 13.28
N GLN A 23 2.05 -4.62 12.90
CA GLN A 23 1.40 -3.32 12.67
C GLN A 23 0.40 -3.36 11.52
N ILE A 24 0.72 -4.05 10.42
CA ILE A 24 -0.18 -4.18 9.27
C ILE A 24 -1.41 -5.01 9.65
N GLU A 25 -1.21 -6.14 10.34
CA GLU A 25 -2.31 -6.99 10.84
C GLU A 25 -3.24 -6.20 11.77
N ALA A 26 -2.68 -5.47 12.73
CA ALA A 26 -3.46 -4.63 13.64
C ALA A 26 -4.21 -3.51 12.90
N LEU A 27 -3.61 -2.88 11.88
CA LEU A 27 -4.28 -1.90 11.04
C LEU A 27 -5.48 -2.51 10.31
N HIS A 28 -5.30 -3.70 9.72
CA HIS A 28 -6.34 -4.43 9.00
C HIS A 28 -7.50 -4.82 9.90
N ASP A 29 -7.22 -5.28 11.10
CA ASP A 29 -8.25 -5.66 12.07
C ASP A 29 -8.99 -4.43 12.63
N CYS A 30 -8.27 -3.35 12.94
CA CYS A 30 -8.84 -2.13 13.49
C CYS A 30 -9.81 -1.44 12.52
N TRP A 31 -9.52 -1.48 11.21
CA TRP A 31 -10.28 -0.73 10.19
C TRP A 31 -10.92 -1.64 9.15
N ARG A 32 -11.21 -2.90 9.48
CA ARG A 32 -11.70 -3.90 8.52
C ARG A 32 -12.88 -3.39 7.68
N GLU A 33 -13.96 -2.96 8.33
CA GLU A 33 -15.18 -2.53 7.65
C GLU A 33 -15.02 -1.18 6.94
N GLU A 34 -14.49 -0.16 7.63
CA GLU A 34 -14.26 1.17 7.05
C GLU A 34 -13.26 1.12 5.89
N GLY A 35 -12.21 0.31 6.01
CA GLY A 35 -11.20 0.11 4.98
C GLY A 35 -11.79 -0.52 3.73
N GLU A 36 -12.61 -1.57 3.85
CA GLU A 36 -13.31 -2.16 2.71
C GLU A 36 -14.24 -1.17 1.99
N MET A 37 -14.90 -0.27 2.73
CA MET A 37 -15.72 0.79 2.14
C MET A 37 -14.87 1.82 1.41
N LEU A 38 -13.76 2.28 2.01
CA LEU A 38 -12.85 3.25 1.41
C LEU A 38 -12.18 2.70 0.15
N LEU A 39 -11.76 1.43 0.15
CA LEU A 39 -11.17 0.77 -1.01
C LEU A 39 -12.15 0.65 -2.18
N ARG A 40 -13.42 0.35 -1.90
CA ARG A 40 -14.50 0.38 -2.91
C ARG A 40 -14.66 1.79 -3.48
N GLY A 41 -14.66 2.81 -2.63
CA GLY A 41 -14.73 4.21 -3.08
C GLY A 41 -13.55 4.62 -3.97
N VAL A 42 -12.34 4.15 -3.69
CA VAL A 42 -11.17 4.36 -4.56
C VAL A 42 -11.39 3.72 -5.93
N ALA A 43 -11.81 2.45 -5.96
CA ALA A 43 -12.08 1.72 -7.20
C ALA A 43 -13.18 2.38 -8.04
N GLU A 44 -14.30 2.75 -7.43
CA GLU A 44 -15.41 3.46 -8.09
C GLU A 44 -14.98 4.83 -8.63
N THR A 45 -14.21 5.60 -7.84
CA THR A 45 -13.70 6.90 -8.28
C THR A 45 -12.80 6.76 -9.50
N ALA A 46 -11.96 5.72 -9.54
CA ALA A 46 -11.09 5.44 -10.68
C ALA A 46 -11.90 5.08 -11.94
N VAL A 47 -12.89 4.20 -11.83
CA VAL A 47 -13.76 3.78 -12.95
C VAL A 47 -14.60 4.95 -13.48
N CYS A 48 -15.09 5.81 -12.59
CA CYS A 48 -15.89 6.98 -12.95
C CYS A 48 -15.04 8.19 -13.43
N ASN A 49 -13.72 8.02 -13.59
CA ASN A 49 -12.79 9.09 -13.97
C ASN A 49 -12.90 10.34 -13.05
N GLY A 50 -13.15 10.10 -11.77
CA GLY A 50 -13.24 11.12 -10.73
C GLY A 50 -11.88 11.55 -10.19
N ASN A 51 -11.87 12.45 -9.19
CA ASN A 51 -10.64 12.87 -8.55
C ASN A 51 -10.07 11.76 -7.64
N ILE A 52 -9.23 10.92 -8.22
CA ILE A 52 -8.63 9.79 -7.53
C ILE A 52 -7.73 10.20 -6.36
N PHE A 53 -7.08 11.37 -6.44
CA PHE A 53 -6.19 11.83 -5.38
C PHE A 53 -6.95 12.07 -4.07
N THR A 54 -8.15 12.64 -4.14
CA THR A 54 -9.01 12.83 -2.95
C THR A 54 -9.42 11.50 -2.33
N ALA A 55 -9.81 10.51 -3.14
CA ALA A 55 -10.16 9.18 -2.65
C ALA A 55 -8.96 8.48 -2.00
N LEU A 56 -7.76 8.61 -2.59
CA LEU A 56 -6.52 8.07 -2.05
C LEU A 56 -6.14 8.71 -0.71
N MET A 57 -6.30 10.03 -0.57
CA MET A 57 -6.05 10.73 0.69
C MET A 57 -6.95 10.22 1.82
N GLU A 58 -8.24 9.99 1.55
CA GLU A 58 -9.14 9.41 2.54
C GLU A 58 -8.80 7.96 2.87
N ALA A 59 -8.56 7.11 1.86
CA ALA A 59 -8.19 5.72 2.06
C ALA A 59 -6.87 5.57 2.86
N SER A 60 -5.90 6.45 2.63
CA SER A 60 -4.57 6.41 3.29
C SER A 60 -4.63 6.54 4.82
N LYS A 61 -5.73 7.06 5.36
CA LYS A 61 -5.91 7.19 6.82
C LYS A 61 -6.12 5.84 7.49
N ARG A 62 -6.71 4.87 6.78
CA ARG A 62 -7.23 3.61 7.32
C ARG A 62 -6.76 2.35 6.59
N CYS A 63 -6.27 2.48 5.36
CA CYS A 63 -5.86 1.37 4.51
C CYS A 63 -4.34 1.36 4.35
N SER A 64 -3.75 0.16 4.28
CA SER A 64 -2.33 0.02 3.95
C SER A 64 -2.07 0.33 2.47
N LEU A 65 -0.82 0.68 2.15
CA LEU A 65 -0.38 0.90 0.77
C LEU A 65 -0.67 -0.31 -0.14
N GLY A 66 -0.50 -1.52 0.39
CA GLY A 66 -0.78 -2.76 -0.33
C GLY A 66 -2.27 -2.91 -0.66
N GLN A 67 -3.16 -2.64 0.29
CA GLN A 67 -4.62 -2.69 0.06
C GLN A 67 -5.04 -1.71 -1.04
N ILE A 68 -4.53 -0.48 -0.98
CA ILE A 68 -4.83 0.56 -1.98
C ILE A 68 -4.32 0.16 -3.37
N THR A 69 -3.09 -0.36 -3.44
CA THR A 69 -2.47 -0.78 -4.70
C THR A 69 -3.23 -1.94 -5.34
N GLU A 70 -3.64 -2.93 -4.56
CA GLU A 70 -4.44 -4.07 -5.04
C GLU A 70 -5.80 -3.61 -5.58
N ALA A 71 -6.48 -2.71 -4.87
CA ALA A 71 -7.74 -2.14 -5.34
C ALA A 71 -7.58 -1.39 -6.67
N MET A 72 -6.48 -0.65 -6.85
CA MET A 72 -6.16 0.05 -8.09
C MET A 72 -5.81 -0.90 -9.23
N TYR A 73 -5.12 -2.02 -8.96
CA TYR A 73 -4.82 -3.04 -9.97
C TYR A 73 -6.06 -3.74 -10.49
N ALA A 74 -7.07 -3.96 -9.64
CA ALA A 74 -8.34 -4.57 -10.05
C ALA A 74 -9.12 -3.73 -11.08
N VAL A 75 -8.93 -2.40 -11.11
CA VAL A 75 -9.67 -1.48 -12.00
C VAL A 75 -8.83 -0.84 -13.11
N GLY A 76 -7.56 -0.56 -12.87
CA GLY A 76 -6.65 0.13 -13.81
C GLY A 76 -5.66 -0.79 -14.52
N GLY A 77 -5.59 -2.06 -14.11
CA GLY A 77 -4.57 -3.00 -14.57
C GLY A 77 -3.18 -2.71 -14.00
N GLN A 78 -2.26 -3.66 -14.20
CA GLN A 78 -0.87 -3.52 -13.83
C GLN A 78 -0.05 -3.03 -15.03
N TYR A 79 0.95 -2.19 -14.76
CA TYR A 79 1.87 -1.78 -15.81
C TYR A 79 2.61 -3.00 -16.37
N ARG A 80 2.54 -3.18 -17.70
CA ARG A 80 3.26 -4.22 -18.42
C ARG A 80 4.44 -3.58 -19.16
N ARG A 81 5.66 -4.05 -18.90
CA ARG A 81 6.86 -3.68 -19.67
C ARG A 81 6.95 -4.62 -20.88
N ASP A 82 6.76 -4.07 -22.08
CA ASP A 82 7.11 -4.72 -23.34
C ASP A 82 8.49 -4.22 -23.81
#